data_AF-A0A1L9NQ43-F1
#
_entry.id   AF-A0A1L9NQ43-F1
#
_cell.length_a   1.000
_cell.length_b   1.000
_cell.length_c   1.000
_cell.angle_alpha   90.00
_cell.angle_beta   90.00
_cell.angle_gamma   90.00
#
_symmetry.space_group_name_H-M   'P 1'
#
loop_
_entity.id
_entity.type
_entity.pdbx_description
1 polymer ?
#
loop_
_entity_poly.entity_id
_entity_poly.type
_entity_poly.pdbx_seq_one_letter_code
_entity_poly.pdbx_strand_id
1 'polypeptide(L)'
;MSEKTYKIWNHSFKWTSDHIPAEGLQSMRYSYDVLGEECYLRLKQIVSKPSHGPTEQAPLNPDLYTLLRDNYTQDKKLRKLWGQVHSIPDWVDWAQIERGQKVLYRYDIPALNSLAFQGLIGAMGPGRGAETLARTSGLGRQTARRRILETAQFILEVTQSLSALQPGGTGQIACLRVRFLHAIVRTQFMALIQRDSSQSTYNVEEHGIPINDIDSIVTLLDLSAVILLIGLPAQGIYPSNQEVSDCIAMWRLVAHYMGTPSEPFKTPHSAKVMLESYLVAEMHPTENSGLLARNIFRALDDALPYVPRSLLMANTYWLNGSELSNQLGFEGTTRAWSLVLSLLYGVFVGLIYLCRLVPWLDEGHIKLQRRLQWYIIVEGKTGLGKRSTFKFKNKPQLQPPQSTSM
;
A
#
# COMPACT_ATOMS: atom_id res chain seq x y z
N MET A 1 28.20 -4.82 -22.69
CA MET A 1 28.38 -4.15 -21.37
C MET A 1 28.25 -5.22 -20.31
N SER A 2 29.17 -5.31 -19.35
CA SER A 2 29.08 -6.33 -18.29
C SER A 2 27.84 -6.11 -17.44
N GLU A 3 27.09 -7.19 -17.16
CA GLU A 3 25.91 -7.15 -16.28
C GLU A 3 26.36 -6.76 -14.87
N LYS A 4 26.02 -5.55 -14.42
CA LYS A 4 26.30 -5.09 -13.05
C LYS A 4 25.28 -5.74 -12.11
N THR A 5 25.78 -6.44 -11.10
CA THR A 5 24.93 -6.97 -10.02
C THR A 5 24.77 -5.90 -8.96
N TYR A 6 23.51 -5.59 -8.62
CA TYR A 6 23.16 -4.71 -7.51
C TYR A 6 22.75 -5.55 -6.32
N LYS A 7 23.16 -5.12 -5.13
CA LYS A 7 22.71 -5.66 -3.86
C LYS A 7 22.14 -4.51 -3.05
N ILE A 8 20.82 -4.47 -2.94
CA ILE A 8 20.10 -3.54 -2.09
C ILE A 8 19.61 -4.35 -0.89
N TRP A 9 20.44 -4.34 0.16
CA TRP A 9 20.26 -5.11 1.40
C TRP A 9 20.12 -6.61 1.20
N ASN A 10 18.95 -7.18 1.51
CA ASN A 10 18.68 -8.61 1.34
C ASN A 10 18.22 -8.97 -0.08
N HIS A 11 18.06 -8.00 -0.98
CA HIS A 11 17.67 -8.25 -2.38
C HIS A 11 18.85 -8.05 -3.32
N SER A 12 19.20 -9.10 -4.07
CA SER A 12 20.29 -9.05 -5.07
C SER A 12 19.74 -9.39 -6.45
N PHE A 13 20.11 -8.59 -7.44
CA PHE A 13 19.61 -8.75 -8.80
C PHE A 13 20.60 -8.21 -9.83
N LYS A 14 20.42 -8.63 -11.08
CA LYS A 14 21.22 -8.18 -12.21
C LYS A 14 20.52 -7.01 -12.89
N TRP A 15 21.23 -5.90 -13.05
CA TRP A 15 20.72 -4.77 -13.82
C TRP A 15 20.75 -5.09 -15.31
N THR A 16 19.64 -4.81 -15.99
CA THR A 16 19.44 -5.08 -17.43
C THR A 16 19.11 -3.79 -18.18
N SER A 17 19.03 -3.86 -19.51
CA SER A 17 18.60 -2.73 -20.35
C SER A 17 17.16 -2.28 -20.10
N ASP A 18 16.33 -3.13 -19.49
CA ASP A 18 14.92 -2.81 -19.22
C ASP A 18 14.78 -1.91 -17.98
N HIS A 19 15.78 -1.89 -17.11
CA HIS A 19 15.78 -1.10 -15.89
C HIS A 19 15.88 0.39 -16.20
N ILE A 20 15.18 1.17 -15.39
CA ILE A 20 15.06 2.62 -15.55
C ILE A 20 16.13 3.26 -14.65
N PRO A 21 17.09 4.04 -15.21
CA PRO A 21 18.03 4.81 -14.41
C PRO A 21 17.31 5.81 -13.50
N ALA A 22 17.98 6.25 -12.44
CA ALA A 22 17.39 7.17 -11.45
C ALA A 22 16.82 8.44 -12.09
N GLU A 23 17.50 8.98 -13.10
CA GLU A 23 17.09 10.17 -13.86
C GLU A 23 15.77 9.92 -14.61
N GLY A 24 15.54 8.70 -15.09
CA GLY A 24 14.30 8.32 -15.78
C GLY A 24 13.09 8.28 -14.85
N LEU A 25 13.29 8.03 -13.55
CA LEU A 25 12.22 8.01 -12.55
C LEU A 25 11.84 9.42 -12.05
N GLN A 26 12.71 10.42 -12.21
CA GLN A 26 12.51 11.77 -11.67
C GLN A 26 11.24 12.45 -12.21
N SER A 27 10.91 12.25 -13.49
CA SER A 27 9.71 12.83 -14.11
C SER A 27 8.42 12.40 -13.39
N MET A 28 8.37 11.16 -12.91
CA MET A 28 7.21 10.62 -12.18
C MET A 28 7.05 11.18 -10.77
N ARG A 29 8.03 11.94 -10.25
CA ARG A 29 7.89 12.70 -9.00
C ARG A 29 6.99 13.93 -9.16
N TYR A 30 6.77 14.36 -10.40
CA TYR A 30 6.01 15.57 -10.76
C TYR A 30 4.70 15.28 -11.51
N SER A 31 4.42 14.00 -11.81
CA SER A 31 3.13 13.56 -12.32
C SER A 31 2.30 12.93 -11.21
N TYR A 32 0.98 13.02 -11.34
CA TYR A 32 0.02 12.50 -10.37
C TYR A 32 -1.36 12.36 -11.02
N ASP A 33 -2.32 11.79 -10.29
CA ASP A 33 -3.72 11.68 -10.72
C ASP A 33 -4.45 13.04 -10.76
N VAL A 34 -4.22 13.78 -11.85
CA VAL A 34 -4.86 15.08 -12.12
C VAL A 34 -6.38 14.92 -12.19
N LEU A 35 -6.89 13.85 -12.81
CA LEU A 35 -8.34 13.67 -12.95
C LEU A 35 -9.02 13.48 -11.59
N GLY A 36 -8.44 12.69 -10.69
CA GLY A 36 -8.96 12.50 -9.33
C GLY A 36 -8.95 13.79 -8.52
N GLU A 37 -7.88 14.60 -8.63
CA GLU A 37 -7.80 15.91 -7.97
C GLU A 37 -8.86 16.88 -8.51
N GLU A 38 -8.98 17.01 -9.83
CA GLU A 38 -9.98 17.89 -10.43
C GLU A 38 -11.41 17.48 -10.08
N CYS A 39 -11.69 16.17 -10.04
CA CYS A 39 -12.99 15.65 -9.60
C CYS A 39 -13.25 15.97 -8.12
N TYR A 40 -12.27 15.80 -7.24
CA TYR A 40 -12.38 16.20 -5.85
C TYR A 40 -12.73 17.69 -5.71
N LEU A 41 -12.03 18.58 -6.43
CA LEU A 41 -12.30 20.02 -6.41
C LEU A 41 -13.74 20.34 -6.88
N ARG A 42 -14.24 19.64 -7.89
CA ARG A 42 -15.64 19.77 -8.35
C ARG A 42 -16.65 19.30 -7.31
N LEU A 43 -16.44 18.14 -6.69
CA LEU A 43 -17.32 17.63 -5.63
C LEU A 43 -17.34 18.59 -4.43
N LYS A 44 -16.20 19.15 -4.06
CA LYS A 44 -16.10 20.18 -3.01
C LYS A 44 -16.93 21.42 -3.34
N GLN A 45 -16.95 21.87 -4.60
CA GLN A 45 -17.77 22.98 -5.06
C GLN A 45 -19.27 22.66 -4.97
N ILE A 46 -19.69 21.42 -5.31
CA ILE A 46 -21.10 20.99 -5.21
C ILE A 46 -21.57 21.04 -3.75
N VAL A 47 -20.76 20.56 -2.81
CA VAL A 47 -21.08 20.58 -1.37
C VAL A 47 -21.13 22.00 -0.81
N SER A 48 -20.32 22.91 -1.35
CA SER A 48 -20.21 24.29 -0.85
C SER A 48 -21.31 25.23 -1.37
N LYS A 49 -22.12 24.79 -2.36
CA LYS A 49 -23.26 25.58 -2.84
C LYS A 49 -24.39 25.53 -1.78
N PRO A 50 -24.95 26.67 -1.34
CA PRO A 50 -26.10 26.65 -0.44
C PRO A 50 -27.28 25.97 -1.14
N SER A 51 -27.85 24.94 -0.51
CA SER A 51 -29.08 24.32 -1.00
C SER A 51 -30.23 25.30 -0.79
N HIS A 52 -30.92 25.68 -1.86
CA HIS A 52 -32.17 26.43 -1.79
C HIS A 52 -33.31 25.46 -1.39
N GLY A 53 -33.38 25.08 -0.12
CA GLY A 53 -34.45 24.23 0.41
C GLY A 53 -34.45 24.21 1.94
N PRO A 54 -35.61 24.22 2.61
CA PRO A 54 -35.64 24.14 4.07
C PRO A 54 -35.30 22.72 4.52
N THR A 55 -34.46 22.64 5.56
CA THR A 55 -34.21 21.45 6.40
C THR A 55 -33.58 20.23 5.73
N GLU A 56 -32.27 20.30 5.44
CA GLU A 56 -31.35 19.19 5.73
C GLU A 56 -29.94 19.75 5.85
N GLN A 57 -29.36 19.72 7.05
CA GLN A 57 -27.96 20.11 7.26
C GLN A 57 -27.08 19.17 6.45
N ALA A 58 -26.39 19.70 5.44
CA ALA A 58 -25.45 18.92 4.64
C ALA A 58 -24.46 18.20 5.58
N PRO A 59 -24.23 16.89 5.41
CA PRO A 59 -23.37 16.13 6.32
C PRO A 59 -21.97 16.75 6.36
N LEU A 60 -21.43 16.94 7.57
CA LEU A 60 -20.16 17.65 7.84
C LEU A 60 -18.92 17.10 7.08
N ASN A 61 -19.02 15.88 6.52
CA ASN A 61 -18.02 15.24 5.67
C ASN A 61 -18.72 14.17 4.80
N PRO A 62 -19.22 14.53 3.61
CA PRO A 62 -19.91 13.58 2.74
C PRO A 62 -18.94 12.54 2.17
N ASP A 63 -19.43 11.32 1.97
CA ASP A 63 -18.67 10.28 1.25
C ASP A 63 -18.54 10.69 -0.22
N LEU A 64 -17.30 11.01 -0.65
CA LEU A 64 -17.02 11.51 -1.99
C LEU A 64 -17.38 10.50 -3.09
N TYR A 65 -17.33 9.20 -2.80
CA TYR A 65 -17.81 8.20 -3.75
C TYR A 65 -19.32 8.34 -4.00
N THR A 66 -20.10 8.48 -2.93
CA THR A 66 -21.56 8.66 -3.01
C THR A 66 -21.89 9.94 -3.77
N LEU A 67 -21.19 11.04 -3.49
CA LEU A 67 -21.37 12.28 -4.24
C LEU A 67 -21.00 12.14 -5.73
N LEU A 68 -19.92 11.43 -6.06
CA LEU A 68 -19.58 11.13 -7.45
C LEU A 68 -20.71 10.36 -8.13
N ARG A 69 -21.16 9.25 -7.52
CA ARG A 69 -22.26 8.41 -8.04
C ARG A 69 -23.53 9.22 -8.30
N ASP A 70 -23.87 10.14 -7.41
CA ASP A 70 -25.12 10.89 -7.50
C ASP A 70 -25.02 12.11 -8.44
N ASN A 71 -23.80 12.57 -8.77
CA ASN A 71 -23.59 13.82 -9.52
C ASN A 71 -22.72 13.67 -10.79
N TYR A 72 -22.29 12.47 -11.18
CA TYR A 72 -21.35 12.31 -12.31
C TYR A 72 -21.87 12.86 -13.64
N THR A 73 -23.18 12.92 -13.84
CA THR A 73 -23.78 13.44 -15.07
C THR A 73 -23.69 14.97 -15.18
N GLN A 74 -23.50 15.68 -14.07
CA GLN A 74 -23.59 17.14 -13.96
C GLN A 74 -22.31 17.87 -14.37
N ASP A 75 -21.15 17.20 -14.41
CA ASP A 75 -19.87 17.81 -14.82
C ASP A 75 -19.08 16.85 -15.72
N LYS A 76 -18.40 17.41 -16.74
CA LYS A 76 -17.65 16.63 -17.74
C LYS A 76 -16.51 15.80 -17.11
N LYS A 77 -15.84 16.31 -16.08
CA LYS A 77 -14.73 15.63 -15.39
C LYS A 77 -15.25 14.49 -14.52
N LEU A 78 -16.34 14.72 -13.78
CA LEU A 78 -17.00 13.66 -13.01
C LEU A 78 -17.49 12.53 -13.92
N ARG A 79 -18.08 12.87 -15.07
CA ARG A 79 -18.48 11.90 -16.10
C ARG A 79 -17.29 11.12 -16.65
N LYS A 80 -16.17 11.80 -16.92
CA LYS A 80 -14.93 11.19 -17.40
C LYS A 80 -14.37 10.20 -16.38
N LEU A 81 -14.28 10.58 -15.11
CA LEU A 81 -13.82 9.68 -14.04
C LEU A 81 -14.76 8.49 -13.88
N TRP A 82 -16.08 8.73 -13.84
CA TRP A 82 -17.08 7.67 -13.74
C TRP A 82 -16.97 6.67 -14.90
N GLY A 83 -16.84 7.16 -16.14
CA GLY A 83 -16.63 6.35 -17.31
C GLY A 83 -15.31 5.56 -17.28
N GLN A 84 -14.20 6.18 -16.84
CA GLN A 84 -12.90 5.50 -16.72
C GLN A 84 -12.99 4.30 -15.78
N VAL A 85 -13.65 4.45 -14.63
CA VAL A 85 -13.67 3.38 -13.62
C VAL A 85 -14.79 2.36 -13.85
N HIS A 86 -15.83 2.68 -14.61
CA HIS A 86 -16.87 1.70 -14.98
C HIS A 86 -16.64 1.01 -16.33
N SER A 87 -15.69 1.50 -17.14
CA SER A 87 -15.20 0.77 -18.31
C SER A 87 -14.22 -0.31 -17.87
N ILE A 88 -14.42 -1.52 -18.39
CA ILE A 88 -13.51 -2.65 -18.15
C ILE A 88 -12.40 -2.55 -19.20
N PRO A 89 -11.13 -2.39 -18.82
CA PRO A 89 -10.02 -2.40 -19.77
C PRO A 89 -9.92 -3.72 -20.52
N ASP A 90 -9.54 -3.69 -21.80
CA ASP A 90 -9.50 -4.88 -22.68
C ASP A 90 -8.56 -5.99 -22.20
N TRP A 91 -7.58 -5.65 -21.36
CA TRP A 91 -6.62 -6.60 -20.79
C TRP A 91 -7.14 -7.32 -19.53
N VAL A 92 -8.34 -7.01 -19.03
CA VAL A 92 -8.91 -7.65 -17.84
C VAL A 92 -9.50 -9.01 -18.18
N ASP A 93 -8.88 -10.06 -17.67
CA ASP A 93 -9.44 -11.42 -17.61
C ASP A 93 -9.96 -11.71 -16.20
N TRP A 94 -11.28 -11.80 -16.03
CA TRP A 94 -11.87 -12.05 -14.71
C TRP A 94 -11.46 -13.39 -14.09
N ALA A 95 -11.21 -14.43 -14.88
CA ALA A 95 -10.69 -15.69 -14.33
C ALA A 95 -9.26 -15.50 -13.80
N GLN A 96 -8.46 -14.67 -14.46
CA GLN A 96 -7.14 -14.28 -13.99
C GLN A 96 -7.20 -13.51 -12.67
N ILE A 97 -8.08 -12.51 -12.59
CA ILE A 97 -8.29 -11.70 -11.39
C ILE A 97 -8.72 -12.59 -10.21
N GLU A 98 -9.66 -13.52 -10.42
CA GLU A 98 -10.15 -14.42 -9.37
C GLU A 98 -9.02 -15.27 -8.78
N ARG A 99 -8.15 -15.82 -9.64
CA ARG A 99 -6.99 -16.58 -9.19
C ARG A 99 -6.01 -15.69 -8.43
N GLY A 100 -5.79 -14.45 -8.87
CA GLY A 100 -4.96 -13.47 -8.19
C GLY A 100 -5.45 -13.15 -6.77
N GLN A 101 -6.76 -13.02 -6.59
CA GLN A 101 -7.40 -12.79 -5.30
C GLN A 101 -7.20 -13.92 -4.28
N LYS A 102 -6.87 -15.13 -4.73
CA LYS A 102 -6.61 -16.28 -3.84
C LYS A 102 -5.22 -16.25 -3.22
N VAL A 103 -4.26 -15.57 -3.84
CA VAL A 103 -2.84 -15.65 -3.49
C VAL A 103 -2.57 -15.21 -2.05
N LEU A 104 -3.15 -14.08 -1.62
CA LEU A 104 -3.01 -13.59 -0.25
C LEU A 104 -3.50 -14.61 0.78
N TYR A 105 -4.66 -15.21 0.54
CA TYR A 105 -5.27 -16.16 1.47
C TYR A 105 -4.64 -17.55 1.43
N ARG A 106 -4.05 -17.94 0.30
CA ARG A 106 -3.31 -19.21 0.16
C ARG A 106 -2.03 -19.20 1.00
N TYR A 107 -1.35 -18.07 1.04
CA TYR A 107 -0.10 -17.92 1.78
C TYR A 107 -0.28 -17.32 3.17
N ASP A 108 -1.47 -16.81 3.50
CA ASP A 108 -1.92 -16.38 4.83
C ASP A 108 -0.83 -15.67 5.67
N ILE A 109 -0.39 -16.26 6.79
CA ILE A 109 0.56 -15.65 7.72
C ILE A 109 1.86 -15.20 7.02
N PRO A 110 2.54 -16.03 6.20
CA PRO A 110 3.66 -15.56 5.40
C PRO A 110 3.40 -14.34 4.50
N ALA A 111 2.22 -14.25 3.86
CA ALA A 111 1.88 -13.07 3.06
C ALA A 111 1.62 -11.85 3.95
N LEU A 112 0.98 -12.03 5.11
CA LEU A 112 0.77 -10.99 6.11
C LEU A 112 2.09 -10.50 6.73
N ASN A 113 3.05 -11.39 6.98
CA ASN A 113 4.40 -11.04 7.43
C ASN A 113 5.13 -10.21 6.38
N SER A 114 5.08 -10.63 5.11
CA SER A 114 5.67 -9.88 4.00
C SER A 114 5.08 -8.48 3.92
N LEU A 115 3.75 -8.37 4.00
CA LEU A 115 3.05 -7.09 4.01
C LEU A 115 3.48 -6.22 5.22
N ALA A 116 3.43 -6.76 6.43
CA ALA A 116 3.65 -5.99 7.66
C ALA A 116 5.10 -5.54 7.84
N PHE A 117 6.06 -6.43 7.60
CA PHE A 117 7.47 -6.16 7.89
C PHE A 117 8.24 -5.66 6.68
N GLN A 118 7.88 -6.07 5.47
CA GLN A 118 8.56 -5.59 4.27
C GLN A 118 7.76 -4.47 3.58
N GLY A 119 6.48 -4.70 3.31
CA GLY A 119 5.61 -3.73 2.63
C GLY A 119 5.19 -2.51 3.45
N LEU A 120 5.40 -2.50 4.78
CA LEU A 120 5.16 -1.34 5.63
C LEU A 120 6.43 -0.83 6.33
N ILE A 121 7.16 -1.68 7.05
CA ILE A 121 8.40 -1.25 7.72
C ILE A 121 9.53 -1.05 6.71
N GLY A 122 9.81 -2.05 5.87
CA GLY A 122 10.83 -1.97 4.82
C GLY A 122 10.58 -0.85 3.81
N ALA A 123 9.30 -0.62 3.48
CA ALA A 123 8.85 0.46 2.61
C ALA A 123 9.14 1.88 3.14
N MET A 124 9.60 2.04 4.40
CA MET A 124 10.09 3.32 4.91
C MET A 124 11.56 3.58 4.54
N GLY A 125 12.28 2.58 4.05
CA GLY A 125 13.67 2.70 3.59
C GLY A 125 13.92 3.80 2.56
N PRO A 126 13.04 4.02 1.56
CA PRO A 126 13.18 5.13 0.63
C PRO A 126 12.99 6.49 1.33
N GLY A 127 14.08 7.21 1.55
CA GLY A 127 14.10 8.44 2.35
C GLY A 127 13.16 9.53 1.83
N ARG A 128 13.10 9.73 0.52
CA ARG A 128 12.23 10.72 -0.12
C ARG A 128 10.74 10.42 0.12
N GLY A 129 10.35 9.16 -0.05
CA GLY A 129 8.98 8.71 0.21
C GLY A 129 8.63 8.86 1.69
N ALA A 130 9.55 8.50 2.58
CA ALA A 130 9.40 8.68 4.02
C ALA A 130 9.23 10.15 4.43
N GLU A 131 9.94 11.09 3.79
CA GLU A 131 9.82 12.52 4.05
C GLU A 131 8.41 13.06 3.77
N THR A 132 7.85 12.62 2.64
CA THR A 132 6.47 12.92 2.24
C THR A 132 5.47 12.30 3.21
N LEU A 133 5.66 11.01 3.55
CA LEU A 133 4.77 10.30 4.46
C LEU A 133 4.80 10.88 5.88
N ALA A 134 5.95 11.31 6.39
CA ALA A 134 6.07 11.90 7.72
C ALA A 134 5.08 13.06 7.92
N ARG A 135 4.88 13.86 6.87
CA ARG A 135 4.04 15.05 6.86
C ARG A 135 2.58 14.82 6.46
N THR A 136 2.33 13.80 5.65
CA THR A 136 1.02 13.61 5.00
C THR A 136 0.24 12.38 5.48
N SER A 137 0.93 11.33 5.94
CA SER A 137 0.34 10.01 6.14
C SER A 137 -0.52 9.89 7.41
N GLY A 138 -0.26 10.75 8.39
CA GLY A 138 -0.77 10.59 9.74
C GLY A 138 -0.32 9.29 10.41
N LEU A 139 0.88 8.78 10.10
CA LEU A 139 1.54 7.66 10.79
C LEU A 139 2.26 8.11 12.07
N GLY A 140 1.65 9.04 12.80
CA GLY A 140 2.07 9.40 14.15
C GLY A 140 1.79 8.27 15.14
N ARG A 141 2.44 8.32 16.30
CA ARG A 141 2.38 7.28 17.36
C ARG A 141 0.94 6.86 17.72
N GLN A 142 0.00 7.81 17.80
CA GLN A 142 -1.40 7.54 18.20
C GLN A 142 -2.29 7.04 17.06
N THR A 143 -1.93 7.32 15.81
CA THR A 143 -2.78 7.11 14.63
C THR A 143 -2.31 5.96 13.75
N ALA A 144 -1.03 5.56 13.86
CA ALA A 144 -0.41 4.51 13.04
C ALA A 144 -1.19 3.19 13.06
N ARG A 145 -1.60 2.70 14.25
CA ARG A 145 -2.37 1.45 14.38
C ARG A 145 -3.63 1.45 13.54
N ARG A 146 -4.42 2.52 13.59
CA ARG A 146 -5.64 2.60 12.77
C ARG A 146 -5.33 2.68 11.28
N ARG A 147 -4.29 3.42 10.88
CA ARG A 147 -3.91 3.54 9.46
C ARG A 147 -3.44 2.20 8.87
N ILE A 148 -2.66 1.43 9.62
CA ILE A 148 -2.23 0.08 9.21
C ILE A 148 -3.44 -0.84 9.04
N LEU A 149 -4.38 -0.82 9.99
CA LEU A 149 -5.60 -1.62 9.88
C LEU A 149 -6.52 -1.15 8.72
N GLU A 150 -6.54 0.15 8.41
CA GLU A 150 -7.24 0.67 7.22
C GLU A 150 -6.59 0.14 5.92
N THR A 151 -5.26 0.13 5.82
CA THR A 151 -4.55 -0.49 4.69
C THR A 151 -4.85 -1.99 4.59
N ALA A 152 -4.83 -2.71 5.71
CA ALA A 152 -5.18 -4.13 5.74
C ALA A 152 -6.63 -4.36 5.26
N GLN A 153 -7.59 -3.55 5.72
CA GLN A 153 -8.97 -3.62 5.22
C GLN A 153 -9.04 -3.36 3.71
N PHE A 154 -8.32 -2.36 3.19
CA PHE A 154 -8.32 -2.06 1.76
C PHE A 154 -7.89 -3.28 0.94
N ILE A 155 -6.82 -3.96 1.35
CA ILE A 155 -6.32 -5.17 0.70
C ILE A 155 -7.39 -6.28 0.74
N LEU A 156 -8.05 -6.48 1.88
CA LEU A 156 -9.14 -7.44 1.99
C LEU A 156 -10.33 -7.09 1.10
N GLU A 157 -10.69 -5.81 0.97
CA GLU A 157 -11.80 -5.37 0.11
C GLU A 157 -11.54 -5.65 -1.36
N VAL A 158 -10.31 -5.47 -1.85
CA VAL A 158 -9.96 -5.74 -3.26
C VAL A 158 -9.68 -7.22 -3.54
N THR A 159 -9.43 -8.03 -2.51
CA THR A 159 -9.18 -9.48 -2.63
C THR A 159 -10.39 -10.37 -2.27
N GLN A 160 -11.46 -9.80 -1.72
CA GLN A 160 -12.59 -10.55 -1.16
C GLN A 160 -13.30 -11.47 -2.18
N SER A 161 -13.60 -10.94 -3.36
CA SER A 161 -14.33 -11.66 -4.43
C SER A 161 -14.26 -10.91 -5.75
N LEU A 162 -14.58 -11.59 -6.85
CA LEU A 162 -14.73 -10.93 -8.15
C LEU A 162 -15.76 -9.81 -8.12
N SER A 163 -16.93 -10.07 -7.54
CA SER A 163 -17.99 -9.07 -7.39
C SER A 163 -17.58 -7.86 -6.56
N ALA A 164 -16.58 -8.00 -5.67
CA ALA A 164 -16.03 -6.87 -4.93
C ALA A 164 -15.19 -5.96 -5.83
N LEU A 165 -14.44 -6.51 -6.79
CA LEU A 165 -13.53 -5.73 -7.65
C LEU A 165 -14.14 -5.34 -9.00
N GLN A 166 -15.26 -5.96 -9.39
CA GLN A 166 -16.05 -5.54 -10.55
C GLN A 166 -16.66 -4.14 -10.35
N PRO A 167 -17.07 -3.45 -11.44
CA PRO A 167 -17.73 -2.15 -11.35
C PRO A 167 -18.92 -2.11 -10.39
N GLY A 168 -18.94 -1.13 -9.49
CA GLY A 168 -19.92 -0.99 -8.41
C GLY A 168 -19.63 -1.87 -7.17
N GLY A 169 -18.63 -2.74 -7.24
CA GLY A 169 -18.23 -3.64 -6.17
C GLY A 169 -17.55 -2.94 -5.00
N THR A 170 -17.58 -3.59 -3.83
CA THR A 170 -17.06 -3.02 -2.58
C THR A 170 -15.57 -2.67 -2.60
N GLY A 171 -14.75 -3.48 -3.28
CA GLY A 171 -13.31 -3.24 -3.49
C GLY A 171 -13.05 -2.12 -4.48
N GLN A 172 -13.81 -2.03 -5.57
CA GLN A 172 -13.71 -0.88 -6.47
C GLN A 172 -14.08 0.43 -5.76
N ILE A 173 -15.16 0.42 -4.98
CA ILE A 173 -15.57 1.58 -4.17
C ILE A 173 -14.47 1.96 -3.17
N ALA A 174 -13.79 0.99 -2.57
CA ALA A 174 -12.64 1.24 -1.71
C ALA A 174 -11.50 1.93 -2.46
N CYS A 175 -11.15 1.46 -3.67
CA CYS A 175 -10.16 2.12 -4.53
C CYS A 175 -10.52 3.58 -4.80
N LEU A 176 -11.79 3.88 -5.10
CA LEU A 176 -12.25 5.24 -5.36
C LEU A 176 -12.21 6.13 -4.11
N ARG A 177 -12.57 5.59 -2.94
CA ARG A 177 -12.44 6.32 -1.67
C ARG A 177 -10.99 6.65 -1.35
N VAL A 178 -10.07 5.71 -1.56
CA VAL A 178 -8.63 5.95 -1.37
C VAL A 178 -8.09 6.94 -2.41
N ARG A 179 -8.51 6.83 -3.69
CA ARG A 179 -8.16 7.79 -4.75
C ARG A 179 -8.55 9.22 -4.36
N PHE A 180 -9.77 9.41 -3.85
CA PHE A 180 -10.21 10.72 -3.36
C PHE A 180 -9.50 11.15 -2.07
N LEU A 181 -9.18 10.21 -1.16
CA LEU A 181 -8.35 10.51 0.01
C LEU A 181 -6.98 11.06 -0.42
N HIS A 182 -6.35 10.46 -1.44
CA HIS A 182 -5.08 10.92 -1.99
C HIS A 182 -5.20 12.32 -2.59
N ALA A 183 -6.26 12.58 -3.38
CA ALA A 183 -6.55 13.92 -3.89
C ALA A 183 -6.71 14.96 -2.76
N ILE A 184 -7.49 14.64 -1.72
CA ILE A 184 -7.68 15.52 -0.56
C ILE A 184 -6.34 15.87 0.09
N VAL A 185 -5.53 14.85 0.40
CA VAL A 185 -4.24 15.01 1.09
C VAL A 185 -3.30 15.88 0.26
N ARG A 186 -3.16 15.57 -1.05
CA ARG A 186 -2.29 16.32 -1.96
C ARG A 186 -2.72 17.78 -2.07
N THR A 187 -3.99 18.04 -2.38
CA THR A 187 -4.49 19.42 -2.51
C THR A 187 -4.32 20.22 -1.22
N GLN A 188 -4.62 19.63 -0.06
CA GLN A 188 -4.47 20.33 1.22
C GLN A 188 -3.01 20.60 1.56
N PHE A 189 -2.12 19.63 1.34
CA PHE A 189 -0.70 19.80 1.64
C PHE A 189 -0.03 20.80 0.69
N MET A 190 -0.33 20.75 -0.61
CA MET A 190 0.15 21.75 -1.56
C MET A 190 -0.32 23.17 -1.20
N ALA A 191 -1.56 23.32 -0.72
CA ALA A 191 -2.05 24.60 -0.23
C ALA A 191 -1.34 25.08 1.05
N LEU A 192 -0.83 24.16 1.90
CA LEU A 192 0.00 24.51 3.05
C LEU A 192 1.38 24.98 2.60
N ILE A 193 2.02 24.27 1.67
CA ILE A 193 3.33 24.65 1.11
C ILE A 193 3.27 26.04 0.48
N GLN A 194 2.22 26.33 -0.32
CA GLN A 194 2.04 27.64 -0.94
C GLN A 194 1.89 28.79 0.06
N ARG A 195 1.41 28.50 1.28
CA ARG A 195 1.24 29.49 2.35
C ARG A 195 2.50 29.60 3.23
N ASP A 196 3.43 28.67 3.13
CA ASP A 196 4.67 28.69 3.89
C ASP A 196 5.66 29.66 3.25
N SER A 197 5.67 30.89 3.77
CA SER A 197 6.58 31.95 3.37
C SER A 197 8.04 31.68 3.73
N SER A 198 8.34 30.67 4.56
CA SER A 198 9.71 30.33 4.94
C SER A 198 10.44 29.42 3.94
N GLN A 199 9.70 28.72 3.08
CA GLN A 199 10.19 27.64 2.18
C GLN A 199 11.10 26.60 2.85
N SER A 200 11.10 26.52 4.18
CA SER A 200 12.10 25.77 4.95
C SER A 200 11.66 24.35 5.33
N THR A 201 10.40 23.98 5.05
CA THR A 201 9.77 22.82 5.68
C THR A 201 9.59 21.59 4.77
N TYR A 202 9.35 21.78 3.47
CA TYR A 202 9.24 20.70 2.48
C TYR A 202 9.71 21.16 1.09
N ASN A 203 10.75 20.52 0.55
CA ASN A 203 11.31 20.83 -0.77
C ASN A 203 10.60 20.02 -1.87
N VAL A 204 9.72 20.68 -2.64
CA VAL A 204 8.99 20.04 -3.75
C VAL A 204 9.93 19.66 -4.91
N GLU A 205 11.01 20.40 -5.14
CA GLU A 205 11.98 20.09 -6.20
C GLU A 205 12.79 18.82 -5.88
N GLU A 206 13.06 18.59 -4.59
CA GLU A 206 13.79 17.40 -4.16
C GLU A 206 12.86 16.20 -4.00
N HIS A 207 11.74 16.39 -3.29
CA HIS A 207 10.87 15.30 -2.88
C HIS A 207 9.70 15.01 -3.83
N GLY A 208 9.42 15.93 -4.75
CA GLY A 208 8.32 15.85 -5.68
C GLY A 208 6.98 16.29 -5.08
N ILE A 209 5.95 16.20 -5.92
CA ILE A 209 4.57 16.43 -5.52
C ILE A 209 4.14 15.26 -4.61
N PRO A 210 3.48 15.51 -3.46
CA PRO A 210 3.03 14.44 -2.59
C PRO A 210 2.08 13.47 -3.30
N ILE A 211 2.23 12.18 -3.03
CA ILE A 211 1.42 11.13 -3.64
C ILE A 211 1.48 11.25 -5.17
N ASN A 212 2.70 11.42 -5.69
CA ASN A 212 2.98 11.39 -7.11
C ASN A 212 2.84 9.96 -7.67
N ASP A 213 3.05 9.82 -8.97
CA ASP A 213 2.91 8.55 -9.65
C ASP A 213 3.92 7.50 -9.15
N ILE A 214 5.20 7.86 -8.94
CA ILE A 214 6.20 6.88 -8.49
C ILE A 214 5.88 6.37 -7.07
N ASP A 215 5.48 7.25 -6.16
CA ASP A 215 5.08 6.87 -4.80
C ASP A 215 3.84 5.97 -4.82
N SER A 216 2.88 6.27 -5.71
CA SER A 216 1.67 5.46 -5.88
C SER A 216 1.97 4.08 -6.49
N ILE A 217 2.83 4.03 -7.51
CA ILE A 217 3.27 2.78 -8.15
C ILE A 217 3.97 1.89 -7.14
N VAL A 218 4.96 2.43 -6.42
CA VAL A 218 5.76 1.65 -5.47
C VAL A 218 4.91 1.16 -4.31
N THR A 219 4.00 1.99 -3.78
CA THR A 219 3.06 1.54 -2.76
C THR A 219 2.28 0.31 -3.23
N LEU A 220 1.80 0.28 -4.48
CA LEU A 220 1.12 -0.91 -5.03
C LEU A 220 2.07 -2.08 -5.31
N LEU A 221 3.34 -1.84 -5.64
CA LEU A 221 4.37 -2.88 -5.75
C LEU A 221 4.70 -3.51 -4.38
N ASP A 222 4.73 -2.71 -3.32
CA ASP A 222 4.92 -3.17 -1.93
C ASP A 222 3.79 -4.12 -1.50
N LEU A 223 2.56 -3.86 -1.95
CA LEU A 223 1.39 -4.71 -1.71
C LEU A 223 1.29 -5.92 -2.66
N SER A 224 2.20 -6.04 -3.64
CA SER A 224 2.13 -7.05 -4.70
C SER A 224 3.48 -7.71 -4.99
N ALA A 225 4.28 -7.12 -5.87
CA ALA A 225 5.57 -7.64 -6.32
C ALA A 225 6.53 -7.92 -5.16
N VAL A 226 6.59 -7.04 -4.15
CA VAL A 226 7.45 -7.25 -2.97
C VAL A 226 7.06 -8.52 -2.22
N ILE A 227 5.75 -8.74 -1.98
CA ILE A 227 5.26 -9.96 -1.32
C ILE A 227 5.65 -11.20 -2.12
N LEU A 228 5.45 -11.17 -3.43
CA LEU A 228 5.61 -12.34 -4.30
C LEU A 228 7.06 -12.69 -4.61
N LEU A 229 7.89 -11.66 -4.85
CA LEU A 229 9.23 -11.80 -5.41
C LEU A 229 10.33 -11.72 -4.35
N ILE A 230 10.04 -11.14 -3.18
CA ILE A 230 11.03 -10.95 -2.13
C ILE A 230 10.54 -11.54 -0.81
N GLY A 231 9.36 -11.15 -0.33
CA GLY A 231 8.87 -11.49 1.01
C GLY A 231 8.55 -12.97 1.20
N LEU A 232 7.81 -13.60 0.28
CA LEU A 232 7.55 -15.04 0.34
C LEU A 232 8.83 -15.86 0.10
N PRO A 233 9.68 -15.56 -0.91
CA PRO A 233 10.96 -16.25 -1.08
C PRO A 233 11.89 -16.14 0.13
N ALA A 234 11.93 -14.99 0.80
CA ALA A 234 12.71 -14.82 2.04
C ALA A 234 12.22 -15.75 3.16
N GLN A 235 10.97 -16.20 3.11
CA GLN A 235 10.37 -17.16 4.06
C GLN A 235 10.44 -18.61 3.57
N GLY A 236 11.11 -18.88 2.45
CA GLY A 236 11.21 -20.21 1.85
C GLY A 236 10.01 -20.64 1.00
N ILE A 237 9.13 -19.70 0.63
CA ILE A 237 7.94 -19.95 -0.18
C ILE A 237 8.13 -19.35 -1.57
N TYR A 238 7.96 -20.17 -2.60
CA TYR A 238 8.11 -19.76 -3.98
C TYR A 238 6.77 -19.89 -4.72
N PRO A 239 6.08 -18.77 -4.99
CA PRO A 239 4.89 -18.78 -5.81
C PRO A 239 5.17 -19.25 -7.24
N SER A 240 4.20 -19.94 -7.85
CA SER A 240 4.29 -20.29 -9.26
C SER A 240 4.22 -19.05 -10.15
N ASN A 241 4.81 -19.14 -11.34
CA ASN A 241 4.76 -18.05 -12.33
C ASN A 241 3.32 -17.60 -12.63
N GLN A 242 2.35 -18.54 -12.62
CA GLN A 242 0.94 -18.22 -12.80
C GLN A 242 0.38 -17.40 -11.64
N GLU A 243 0.67 -17.78 -10.39
CA GLU A 243 0.24 -17.03 -9.20
C GLU A 243 0.81 -15.61 -9.20
N VAL A 244 2.08 -15.45 -9.58
CA VAL A 244 2.70 -14.14 -9.72
C VAL A 244 1.99 -13.33 -10.81
N SER A 245 1.78 -13.91 -11.99
CA SER A 245 1.08 -13.24 -13.09
C SER A 245 -0.35 -12.84 -12.74
N ASP A 246 -1.09 -13.72 -12.08
CA ASP A 246 -2.49 -13.48 -11.72
C ASP A 246 -2.62 -12.39 -10.65
N CYS A 247 -1.74 -12.40 -9.65
CA CYS A 247 -1.72 -11.39 -8.60
C CYS A 247 -1.31 -10.01 -9.15
N ILE A 248 -0.28 -9.95 -10.00
CA ILE A 248 0.14 -8.68 -10.65
C ILE A 248 -0.96 -8.12 -11.56
N ALA A 249 -1.69 -8.97 -12.30
CA ALA A 249 -2.84 -8.54 -13.11
C ALA A 249 -3.99 -7.97 -12.25
N MET A 250 -4.26 -8.57 -11.09
CA MET A 250 -5.22 -8.03 -10.12
C MET A 250 -4.79 -6.63 -9.64
N TRP A 251 -3.53 -6.47 -9.26
CA TRP A 251 -3.00 -5.17 -8.83
C TRP A 251 -2.93 -4.14 -9.94
N ARG A 252 -2.80 -4.57 -11.21
CA ARG A 252 -2.96 -3.68 -12.38
C ARG A 252 -4.37 -3.08 -12.45
N LEU A 253 -5.40 -3.88 -12.15
CA LEU A 253 -6.79 -3.40 -12.08
C LEU A 253 -7.02 -2.47 -10.89
N VAL A 254 -6.43 -2.78 -9.74
CA VAL A 254 -6.44 -1.88 -8.58
C VAL A 254 -5.78 -0.54 -8.92
N ALA A 255 -4.61 -0.54 -9.58
CA ALA A 255 -3.91 0.66 -10.04
C ALA A 255 -4.80 1.52 -10.96
N HIS A 256 -5.46 0.90 -11.95
CA HIS A 256 -6.41 1.58 -12.84
C HIS A 256 -7.53 2.29 -12.08
N TYR A 257 -8.18 1.63 -11.12
CA TYR A 257 -9.23 2.24 -10.31
C TYR A 257 -8.71 3.36 -9.40
N MET A 258 -7.51 3.19 -8.83
CA MET A 258 -6.88 4.16 -7.96
C MET A 258 -6.31 5.39 -8.69
N GLY A 259 -6.29 5.37 -10.04
CA GLY A 259 -5.69 6.45 -10.83
C GLY A 259 -4.15 6.40 -10.86
N THR A 260 -3.56 5.28 -10.45
CA THR A 260 -2.12 5.03 -10.53
C THR A 260 -1.75 4.50 -11.91
N PRO A 261 -0.60 4.88 -12.50
CA PRO A 261 -0.16 4.31 -13.77
C PRO A 261 -0.10 2.78 -13.71
N SER A 262 -0.80 2.11 -14.64
CA SER A 262 -0.95 0.66 -14.64
C SER A 262 0.11 -0.07 -15.47
N GLU A 263 0.91 0.65 -16.27
CA GLU A 263 1.94 0.05 -17.14
C GLU A 263 3.01 -0.74 -16.39
N PRO A 264 3.50 -0.32 -15.21
CA PRO A 264 4.43 -1.14 -14.42
C PRO A 264 3.87 -2.53 -14.10
N PHE A 265 2.56 -2.67 -13.98
CA PHE A 265 1.89 -3.92 -13.63
C PHE A 265 1.45 -4.74 -14.86
N LYS A 266 1.88 -4.36 -16.08
CA LYS A 266 1.51 -5.08 -17.32
C LYS A 266 1.95 -6.54 -17.29
N THR A 267 3.09 -6.84 -16.70
CA THR A 267 3.64 -8.19 -16.54
C THR A 267 4.39 -8.32 -15.20
N PRO A 268 4.63 -9.55 -14.70
CA PRO A 268 5.56 -9.77 -13.59
C PRO A 268 6.94 -9.17 -13.81
N HIS A 269 7.45 -9.23 -15.05
CA HIS A 269 8.76 -8.69 -15.42
C HIS A 269 8.79 -7.17 -15.29
N SER A 270 7.82 -6.46 -15.87
CA SER A 270 7.75 -4.99 -15.76
C SER A 270 7.59 -4.52 -14.31
N ALA A 271 6.83 -5.26 -13.49
CA ALA A 271 6.64 -4.93 -12.08
C ALA A 271 7.94 -5.10 -11.29
N LYS A 272 8.66 -6.20 -11.55
CA LYS A 272 9.98 -6.46 -10.99
C LYS A 272 10.99 -5.37 -11.38
N VAL A 273 11.07 -5.05 -12.67
CA VAL A 273 11.99 -4.04 -13.20
C VAL A 273 11.71 -2.66 -12.62
N MET A 274 10.44 -2.25 -12.52
CA MET A 274 10.08 -0.97 -11.87
C MET A 274 10.48 -0.97 -10.39
N LEU A 275 10.18 -2.04 -9.65
CA LEU A 275 10.58 -2.19 -8.25
C LEU A 275 12.10 -2.06 -8.11
N GLU A 276 12.86 -2.89 -8.82
CA GLU A 276 14.33 -2.93 -8.77
C GLU A 276 14.98 -1.60 -9.17
N SER A 277 14.41 -0.90 -10.18
CA SER A 277 14.85 0.44 -10.57
C SER A 277 14.63 1.45 -9.45
N TYR A 278 13.47 1.41 -8.81
CA TYR A 278 13.15 2.27 -7.67
C TYR A 278 14.04 1.99 -6.45
N LEU A 279 14.27 0.71 -6.12
CA LEU A 279 15.15 0.30 -5.02
C LEU A 279 16.59 0.81 -5.21
N VAL A 280 17.08 0.98 -6.45
CA VAL A 280 18.41 1.55 -6.68
C VAL A 280 18.39 3.08 -6.58
N ALA A 281 17.31 3.73 -7.01
CA ALA A 281 17.25 5.18 -7.13
C ALA A 281 16.89 5.92 -5.84
N GLU A 282 16.09 5.30 -4.95
CA GLU A 282 15.40 6.03 -3.88
C GLU A 282 15.80 5.56 -2.48
N MET A 283 16.60 4.51 -2.42
CA MET A 283 16.76 3.72 -1.22
C MET A 283 17.86 4.24 -0.30
N HIS A 284 17.56 5.39 0.28
CA HIS A 284 18.45 6.18 1.14
C HIS A 284 17.73 6.55 2.44
N PRO A 285 17.74 5.69 3.47
CA PRO A 285 17.00 5.94 4.71
C PRO A 285 17.41 7.25 5.40
N THR A 286 16.43 7.98 5.91
CA THR A 286 16.61 9.22 6.67
C THR A 286 16.18 9.05 8.14
N GLU A 287 16.35 10.09 8.95
CA GLU A 287 15.80 10.09 10.33
C GLU A 287 14.28 9.85 10.34
N ASN A 288 13.56 10.47 9.40
CA ASN A 288 12.12 10.30 9.23
C ASN A 288 11.76 8.87 8.81
N SER A 289 12.57 8.21 7.98
CA SER A 289 12.42 6.78 7.69
C SER A 289 12.41 5.94 8.96
N GLY A 290 13.41 6.13 9.84
CA GLY A 290 13.50 5.40 11.09
C GLY A 290 12.35 5.71 12.05
N LEU A 291 11.95 6.98 12.17
CA LEU A 291 10.82 7.39 13.00
C LEU A 291 9.52 6.70 12.59
N LEU A 292 9.21 6.72 11.28
CA LEU A 292 8.01 6.09 10.73
C LEU A 292 8.04 4.58 10.91
N ALA A 293 9.16 3.93 10.57
CA ALA A 293 9.36 2.49 10.73
C ALA A 293 9.12 2.05 12.18
N ARG A 294 9.65 2.79 13.17
CA ARG A 294 9.44 2.48 14.60
C ARG A 294 8.01 2.74 15.05
N ASN A 295 7.33 3.76 14.51
CA ASN A 295 5.91 3.96 14.80
C ASN A 295 5.04 2.84 14.24
N ILE A 296 5.34 2.35 13.03
CA ILE A 296 4.68 1.19 12.42
C ILE A 296 4.94 -0.06 13.26
N PHE A 297 6.18 -0.31 13.67
CA PHE A 297 6.53 -1.45 14.52
C PHE A 297 5.75 -1.45 15.84
N ARG A 298 5.70 -0.30 16.54
CA ARG A 298 4.89 -0.18 17.78
C ARG A 298 3.41 -0.46 17.51
N ALA A 299 2.88 0.07 16.41
CA ALA A 299 1.49 -0.13 16.04
C ALA A 299 1.17 -1.61 15.70
N LEU A 300 2.13 -2.35 15.14
CA LEU A 300 2.03 -3.80 14.93
C LEU A 300 2.07 -4.56 16.25
N ASP A 301 2.98 -4.20 17.16
CA ASP A 301 3.09 -4.75 18.52
C ASP A 301 1.76 -4.59 19.28
N ASP A 302 1.17 -3.39 19.23
CA ASP A 302 -0.13 -3.09 19.84
C ASP A 302 -1.30 -3.87 19.18
N ALA A 303 -1.20 -4.15 17.88
CA ALA A 303 -2.23 -4.87 17.14
C ALA A 303 -2.14 -6.39 17.35
N LEU A 304 -0.99 -6.91 17.79
CA LEU A 304 -0.69 -8.33 17.95
C LEU A 304 -0.28 -8.65 19.40
N PRO A 305 -1.15 -8.41 20.40
CA PRO A 305 -0.77 -8.47 21.82
C PRO A 305 -0.33 -9.85 22.31
N TYR A 306 -0.62 -10.92 21.56
CA TYR A 306 -0.25 -12.29 21.88
C TYR A 306 1.04 -12.75 21.18
N VAL A 307 1.61 -11.93 20.28
CA VAL A 307 2.85 -12.24 19.58
C VAL A 307 4.00 -11.57 20.32
N PRO A 308 5.05 -12.32 20.73
CA PRO A 308 6.18 -11.72 21.42
C PRO A 308 6.85 -10.64 20.56
N ARG A 309 7.10 -9.47 21.15
CA ARG A 309 7.82 -8.35 20.49
C ARG A 309 9.15 -8.79 19.87
N SER A 310 9.87 -9.71 20.51
CA SER A 310 11.12 -10.26 19.98
C SER A 310 10.93 -11.08 18.70
N LEU A 311 9.78 -11.74 18.53
CA LEU A 311 9.43 -12.44 17.29
C LEU A 311 9.10 -11.43 16.17
N LEU A 312 8.41 -10.33 16.50
CA LEU A 312 8.21 -9.23 15.55
C LEU A 312 9.55 -8.61 15.12
N MET A 313 10.46 -8.41 16.07
CA MET A 313 11.81 -7.92 15.79
C MET A 313 12.61 -8.89 14.91
N ALA A 314 12.53 -10.20 15.18
CA ALA A 314 13.15 -11.21 14.33
C ALA A 314 12.59 -11.17 12.91
N ASN A 315 11.27 -10.97 12.72
CA ASN A 315 10.67 -10.80 11.40
C ASN A 315 11.21 -9.56 10.68
N THR A 316 11.30 -8.42 11.38
CA THR A 316 11.87 -7.19 10.83
C THR A 316 13.27 -7.44 10.27
N TYR A 317 14.16 -8.06 11.06
CA TYR A 317 15.54 -8.34 10.63
C TYR A 317 15.62 -9.40 9.55
N TRP A 318 14.77 -10.43 9.59
CA TRP A 318 14.78 -11.50 8.61
C TRP A 318 14.38 -10.99 7.21
N LEU A 319 13.29 -10.22 7.14
CA LEU A 319 12.71 -9.78 5.88
C LEU A 319 13.42 -8.55 5.29
N ASN A 320 13.93 -7.65 6.14
CA ASN A 320 14.58 -6.41 5.68
C ASN A 320 16.11 -6.48 5.68
N GLY A 321 16.69 -7.46 6.38
CA GLY A 321 18.13 -7.55 6.60
C GLY A 321 18.63 -6.66 7.73
N SER A 322 19.83 -6.97 8.22
CA SER A 322 20.44 -6.23 9.34
C SER A 322 20.79 -4.80 8.97
N GLU A 323 21.23 -4.54 7.74
CA GLU A 323 21.68 -3.23 7.31
C GLU A 323 20.55 -2.19 7.31
N LEU A 324 19.44 -2.47 6.60
CA LEU A 324 18.27 -1.59 6.62
C LEU A 324 17.68 -1.50 8.04
N SER A 325 17.52 -2.62 8.74
CA SER A 325 16.93 -2.60 10.10
C SER A 325 17.73 -1.71 11.07
N ASN A 326 19.06 -1.75 10.98
CA ASN A 326 19.92 -0.89 11.78
C ASN A 326 19.82 0.58 11.35
N GLN A 327 19.78 0.88 10.05
CA GLN A 327 19.59 2.26 9.55
C GLN A 327 18.22 2.84 9.95
N LEU A 328 17.18 2.02 10.07
CA LEU A 328 15.88 2.42 10.61
C LEU A 328 15.86 2.56 12.14
N GLY A 329 16.98 2.26 12.82
CA GLY A 329 17.15 2.44 14.26
C GLY A 329 16.48 1.36 15.11
N PHE A 330 16.41 0.11 14.63
CA PHE A 330 15.97 -1.02 15.44
C PHE A 330 17.11 -1.56 16.31
N GLU A 331 16.77 -2.10 17.49
CA GLU A 331 17.72 -2.48 18.56
C GLU A 331 18.44 -3.83 18.33
N GLY A 332 18.13 -4.55 17.25
CA GLY A 332 18.66 -5.89 16.99
C GLY A 332 17.71 -7.03 17.35
N THR A 333 18.04 -8.24 16.87
CA THR A 333 17.40 -9.50 17.27
C THR A 333 18.44 -10.50 17.76
N THR A 334 18.04 -11.47 18.58
CA THR A 334 18.94 -12.52 19.07
C THR A 334 18.91 -13.73 18.14
N ARG A 335 20.01 -14.50 18.11
CA ARG A 335 20.09 -15.76 17.34
C ARG A 335 19.02 -16.77 17.75
N ALA A 336 18.63 -16.79 19.02
CA ALA A 336 17.58 -17.67 19.52
C ALA A 336 16.23 -17.34 18.86
N TRP A 337 15.87 -16.05 18.78
CA TRP A 337 14.63 -15.63 18.13
C TRP A 337 14.68 -15.79 16.61
N SER A 338 15.84 -15.58 15.98
CA SER A 338 16.03 -15.93 14.55
C SER A 338 15.82 -17.42 14.29
N LEU A 339 16.30 -18.31 15.18
CA LEU A 339 16.09 -19.75 15.08
C LEU A 339 14.61 -20.13 15.25
N VAL A 340 13.93 -19.56 16.26
CA VAL A 340 12.48 -19.76 16.47
C VAL A 340 11.70 -19.35 15.23
N LEU A 341 12.01 -18.18 14.66
CA LEU A 341 11.35 -17.70 13.44
C LEU A 341 11.61 -18.63 12.25
N SER A 342 12.85 -19.09 12.07
CA SER A 342 13.20 -20.04 11.00
C SER A 342 12.43 -21.36 11.12
N LEU A 343 12.26 -21.89 12.33
CA LEU A 343 11.45 -23.09 12.58
C LEU A 343 9.97 -22.83 12.27
N LEU A 344 9.43 -21.68 12.67
CA LEU A 344 8.05 -21.30 12.34
C LEU A 344 7.82 -21.17 10.83
N TYR A 345 8.77 -20.59 10.09
CA TYR A 345 8.71 -20.56 8.62
C TYR A 345 8.77 -21.97 8.02
N GLY A 346 9.60 -22.86 8.56
CA GLY A 346 9.60 -24.28 8.16
C GLY A 346 8.23 -24.94 8.34
N VAL A 347 7.54 -24.65 9.45
CA VAL A 347 6.16 -25.13 9.69
C VAL A 347 5.19 -24.54 8.67
N PHE A 348 5.24 -23.24 8.39
CA PHE A 348 4.36 -22.61 7.39
C PHE A 348 4.59 -23.17 5.99
N VAL A 349 5.85 -23.31 5.57
CA VAL A 349 6.23 -23.95 4.29
C VAL A 349 5.63 -25.34 4.22
N GLY A 350 5.83 -26.18 5.23
CA GLY A 350 5.29 -27.54 5.28
C GLY A 350 3.77 -27.59 5.17
N LEU A 351 3.07 -26.77 5.95
CA LEU A 351 1.60 -26.71 5.94
C LEU A 351 1.05 -26.22 4.60
N ILE A 352 1.62 -25.14 4.04
CA ILE A 352 1.16 -24.56 2.77
C ILE A 352 1.34 -25.55 1.64
N TYR A 353 2.53 -26.15 1.50
CA TYR A 353 2.77 -27.11 0.42
C TYR A 353 1.98 -28.41 0.61
N LEU A 354 1.71 -28.84 1.85
CA LEU A 354 0.81 -29.97 2.14
C LEU A 354 -0.63 -29.67 1.70
N CYS A 355 -1.18 -28.50 2.05
CA CYS A 355 -2.52 -28.10 1.61
C CYS A 355 -2.62 -28.05 0.08
N ARG A 356 -1.55 -27.65 -0.62
CA ARG A 356 -1.49 -27.59 -2.09
C ARG A 356 -1.49 -28.94 -2.78
N LEU A 357 -1.15 -30.04 -2.08
CA LEU A 357 -1.20 -31.38 -2.68
C LEU A 357 -2.63 -31.81 -3.00
N VAL A 358 -3.64 -31.20 -2.36
CA VAL A 358 -5.03 -31.61 -2.45
C VAL A 358 -5.91 -30.38 -2.74
N PRO A 359 -6.46 -30.22 -3.96
CA PRO A 359 -7.16 -29.00 -4.37
C PRO A 359 -8.31 -28.56 -3.46
N TRP A 360 -9.08 -29.50 -2.90
CA TRP A 360 -10.20 -29.16 -2.02
C TRP A 360 -9.73 -28.67 -0.63
N LEU A 361 -8.56 -29.11 -0.16
CA LEU A 361 -7.94 -28.58 1.06
C LEU A 361 -7.43 -27.16 0.85
N ASP A 362 -6.76 -26.89 -0.28
CA ASP A 362 -6.31 -25.54 -0.65
C ASP A 362 -7.49 -24.56 -0.74
N GLU A 363 -8.55 -24.92 -1.46
CA GLU A 363 -9.75 -24.08 -1.57
C GLU A 363 -10.49 -23.91 -0.23
N GLY A 364 -10.53 -24.96 0.59
CA GLY A 364 -11.09 -24.90 1.95
C GLY A 364 -10.30 -23.94 2.85
N HIS A 365 -8.97 -24.04 2.81
CA HIS A 365 -8.05 -23.15 3.52
C HIS A 365 -8.25 -21.70 3.09
N ILE A 366 -8.25 -21.40 1.78
CA ILE A 366 -8.48 -20.05 1.24
C ILE A 366 -9.81 -19.47 1.74
N LYS A 367 -10.90 -20.24 1.70
CA LYS A 367 -12.22 -19.79 2.17
C LYS A 367 -12.22 -19.50 3.67
N LEU A 368 -11.58 -20.34 4.46
CA LEU A 368 -11.44 -20.14 5.90
C LEU A 368 -10.63 -18.87 6.19
N GLN A 369 -9.47 -18.70 5.55
CA GLN A 369 -8.59 -17.56 5.79
C GLN A 369 -9.24 -16.24 5.38
N ARG A 370 -9.99 -16.22 4.27
CA ARG A 370 -10.76 -15.05 3.86
C ARG A 370 -11.75 -14.60 4.94
N ARG A 371 -12.44 -15.54 5.60
CA ARG A 371 -13.38 -15.24 6.69
C ARG A 371 -12.64 -14.80 7.96
N LEU A 372 -11.59 -15.52 8.35
CA LEU A 372 -10.82 -15.23 9.55
C LEU A 372 -10.12 -13.87 9.49
N GLN A 373 -9.42 -13.58 8.39
CA GLN A 373 -8.72 -12.31 8.22
C GLN A 373 -9.71 -11.13 8.23
N TRP A 374 -10.86 -11.26 7.54
CA TRP A 374 -11.91 -10.25 7.59
C TRP A 374 -12.42 -10.01 9.01
N TYR A 375 -12.75 -11.09 9.72
CA TYR A 375 -13.21 -10.99 11.10
C TYR A 375 -12.15 -10.33 11.99
N ILE A 376 -10.89 -10.77 11.96
CA ILE A 376 -9.82 -10.25 12.83
C ILE A 376 -9.53 -8.77 12.55
N ILE A 377 -9.40 -8.38 11.28
CA ILE A 377 -8.96 -7.03 10.89
C ILE A 377 -10.12 -6.02 10.95
N VAL A 378 -11.31 -6.40 10.49
CA VAL A 378 -12.42 -5.46 10.28
C VAL A 378 -13.41 -5.46 11.43
N GLU A 379 -13.84 -6.63 11.90
CA GLU A 379 -14.96 -6.79 12.84
C GLU A 379 -14.51 -7.02 14.28
N GLY A 380 -13.31 -7.56 14.48
CA GLY A 380 -12.79 -8.00 15.75
C GLY A 380 -12.50 -6.85 16.71
N LYS A 381 -12.51 -7.16 18.02
CA LYS A 381 -12.23 -6.20 19.10
C LYS A 381 -10.83 -5.58 18.99
N THR A 382 -9.86 -6.37 18.55
CA THR A 382 -8.47 -5.95 18.28
C THR A 382 -8.27 -5.40 16.86
N GLY A 383 -9.31 -5.40 16.02
CA GLY A 383 -9.31 -4.82 14.67
C GLY A 383 -9.87 -3.40 14.64
N LEU A 384 -10.50 -3.03 13.53
CA LEU A 384 -11.16 -1.73 13.35
C LEU A 384 -12.49 -1.60 14.10
N GLY A 385 -13.10 -2.73 14.48
CA GLY A 385 -14.43 -2.84 15.10
C GLY A 385 -15.61 -2.52 14.17
N LYS A 386 -15.35 -1.85 13.04
CA LYS A 386 -16.29 -1.64 11.93
C LYS A 386 -15.55 -1.30 10.66
N ARG A 387 -16.18 -1.60 9.53
CA ARG A 387 -15.71 -1.22 8.20
C ARG A 387 -15.44 0.28 8.09
N SER A 388 -14.21 0.65 7.76
CA SER A 388 -13.77 2.02 7.50
C SER A 388 -14.26 2.48 6.13
N THR A 389 -14.60 3.76 6.02
CA THR A 389 -14.84 4.44 4.75
C THR A 389 -13.67 5.34 4.36
N PHE A 390 -12.48 5.08 4.92
CA PHE A 390 -11.24 5.83 4.66
C PHE A 390 -11.37 7.35 4.86
N LYS A 391 -12.13 7.76 5.89
CA LYS A 391 -12.38 9.18 6.15
C LYS A 391 -11.07 9.91 6.41
N PHE A 392 -10.91 11.05 5.75
CA PHE A 392 -9.83 11.99 6.03
C PHE A 392 -9.98 12.53 7.47
N LYS A 393 -9.13 12.06 8.39
CA LYS A 393 -9.12 12.49 9.80
C LYS A 393 -7.86 13.26 10.18
N ASN A 394 -6.73 12.90 9.58
CA ASN A 394 -5.43 13.49 9.89
C ASN A 394 -5.12 14.59 8.88
N LYS A 395 -5.02 15.83 9.35
CA LYS A 395 -4.61 16.95 8.51
C LYS A 395 -3.10 16.89 8.27
N PRO A 396 -2.64 17.08 7.02
CA PRO A 396 -1.22 17.20 6.72
C PRO A 396 -0.57 18.33 7.55
N GLN A 397 0.70 18.15 7.88
CA GLN A 397 1.48 19.10 8.66
C GLN A 397 2.81 19.36 7.95
N LEU A 398 3.28 20.61 7.97
CA LEU A 398 4.56 20.96 7.34
C LEU A 398 5.77 20.42 8.11
N GLN A 399 5.62 20.23 9.43
CA GLN A 399 6.65 19.61 10.26
C GLN A 399 6.40 18.10 10.37
N PRO A 400 7.45 17.28 10.33
CA PRO A 400 7.33 15.85 10.63
C PRO A 400 6.96 15.64 12.11
N PRO A 401 6.46 14.46 12.49
CA PRO A 401 6.09 14.17 13.87
C PRO A 401 7.34 14.29 14.76
N GLN A 402 7.22 14.96 15.90
CA GLN A 402 8.36 15.08 16.82
C GLN A 402 8.72 13.71 17.43
N SER A 403 10.02 13.42 17.45
CA SER A 403 10.59 12.42 18.34
C SER A 403 10.42 12.90 19.78
N THR A 404 9.31 12.55 20.43
CA THR A 404 9.25 12.65 21.89
C THR A 404 10.18 11.57 22.44
N SER A 405 11.31 12.02 22.99
CA SER A 405 12.27 11.19 23.72
C SER A 405 11.54 10.41 24.82
N MET A 406 11.70 9.10 24.77
CA MET A 406 12.02 8.20 25.89
C MET A 406 12.06 6.77 25.36
#